data_AF-A0A520HJT6-F1
#
_entry.id   AF-A0A520HJT6-F1
#
_cell.length_a   1.000
_cell.length_b   1.000
_cell.length_c   1.000
_cell.angle_alpha   90.00
_cell.angle_beta   90.00
_cell.angle_gamma   90.00
#
_symmetry.space_group_name_H-M   'P 1'
#
loop_
_entity.id
_entity.type
_entity.pdbx_description
1 polymer ?
#
loop_
_entity_poly.entity_id
_entity_poly.type
_entity_poly.pdbx_seq_one_letter_code
_entity_poly.pdbx_strand_id
1 'polypeptide(L)'
;IVARDAAYILDGKSYILRRLDELAIIKESYYFVGQRSDGIIWVTTGKGLHCLDSNLHYLQTVALPFVNKFITSAFVMRDNRLLFASADGMYTAALNADNKILLNKFTNLFDKISLQSLYQDTKGVIWASSENGIYRYDPSTSKINLFDYADNVQGYGFNGNSWFRNSDGILFFCGVNGMNYLQPETFTVPDESLDLYIRQAKIGNGDSTVYVFNDNLSINYHQRTLEVEFASAYFNNQAKVRYRYQLVGVDNEWKDLANNNLVRFTSLPPGKYVLKVQASLNRVNWVDAKQDFNFEIRPPFWMTWWFISLCCLLLITAIWLVVRNRNKKLEEKQEELDTEQAINYFASSIYETNSVKAILWDVVKNCIGRLHFEDCVIYLVDHDKKVLVQRAALGVKSQTFFEIKNPIEIPIGEGISGSVAQ
;
A
#
# COMPACT_ATOMS: atom_id res chain seq x y z
N ILE A 1 -5.30 22.71 -52.58
CA ILE A 1 -4.84 21.31 -52.56
C ILE A 1 -3.89 21.19 -51.38
N VAL A 2 -4.39 20.74 -50.23
CA VAL A 2 -3.49 20.48 -49.09
C VAL A 2 -2.85 19.13 -49.40
N ALA A 3 -1.52 19.11 -49.56
CA ALA A 3 -0.71 17.93 -49.85
C ALA A 3 -0.63 16.96 -48.64
N ARG A 4 -1.76 16.76 -47.95
CA ARG A 4 -1.89 15.75 -46.91
C ARG A 4 -2.29 14.44 -47.61
N ASP A 5 -1.61 13.36 -47.24
CA ASP A 5 -1.96 11.99 -47.59
C ASP A 5 -1.73 11.58 -49.07
N ALA A 6 -0.66 12.08 -49.70
CA ALA A 6 -0.23 11.65 -51.03
C ALA A 6 1.29 11.56 -51.15
N ALA A 7 1.77 10.62 -51.95
CA ALA A 7 3.17 10.54 -52.36
C ALA A 7 3.38 11.24 -53.71
N TYR A 8 4.56 11.84 -53.87
CA TYR A 8 4.95 12.54 -55.08
C TYR A 8 6.37 12.16 -55.48
N ILE A 9 6.63 12.09 -56.79
CA ILE A 9 7.99 12.04 -57.35
C ILE A 9 8.32 13.40 -57.91
N LEU A 10 9.46 13.94 -57.52
CA LEU A 10 10.08 15.08 -58.19
C LEU A 10 11.14 14.54 -59.15
N ASP A 11 10.98 14.77 -60.44
CA ASP A 11 12.08 14.58 -61.38
C ASP A 11 13.14 15.66 -61.13
N GLY A 12 14.32 15.25 -60.67
CA GLY A 12 15.41 16.17 -60.31
C GLY A 12 15.99 16.97 -61.47
N LYS A 13 15.73 16.60 -62.73
CA LYS A 13 16.19 17.33 -63.91
C LYS A 13 15.13 18.29 -64.44
N SER A 14 13.89 17.83 -64.55
CA SER A 14 12.80 18.64 -65.11
C SER A 14 12.06 19.47 -64.05
N TYR A 15 12.28 19.19 -62.76
CA TYR A 15 11.56 19.75 -61.62
C TYR A 15 10.04 19.55 -61.69
N ILE A 16 9.60 18.55 -62.48
CA ILE A 16 8.19 18.19 -62.59
C ILE A 16 7.85 17.30 -61.41
N LEU A 17 6.89 17.76 -60.60
CA LEU A 17 6.30 16.98 -59.53
C LEU A 17 5.12 16.16 -60.07
N ARG A 18 5.21 14.83 -59.96
CA ARG A 18 4.13 13.91 -60.35
C ARG A 18 3.57 13.24 -59.10
N ARG A 19 2.24 13.20 -59.00
CA ARG A 19 1.58 12.41 -57.96
C ARG A 19 1.73 10.93 -58.28
N LEU A 20 2.01 10.13 -57.26
CA LEU A 20 2.00 8.68 -57.35
C LEU A 20 0.61 8.16 -57.04
N ASP A 21 -0.16 7.85 -58.08
CA ASP A 21 -1.55 7.40 -57.91
C ASP A 21 -1.66 6.03 -57.23
N GLU A 22 -0.71 5.13 -57.46
CA GLU A 22 -0.68 3.83 -56.78
C GLU A 22 -0.49 3.94 -55.27
N LEU A 23 0.39 4.85 -54.85
CA LEU A 23 0.57 5.17 -53.43
C LEU A 23 -0.57 6.06 -52.92
N ALA A 24 -1.24 6.85 -53.77
CA ALA A 24 -2.42 7.63 -53.38
C ALA A 24 -3.61 6.77 -52.93
N ILE A 25 -3.60 5.47 -53.23
CA ILE A 25 -4.52 4.48 -52.64
C ILE A 25 -4.31 4.38 -51.11
N ILE A 26 -3.07 4.59 -50.66
CA ILE A 26 -2.66 4.67 -49.26
C ILE A 26 -2.81 6.13 -48.79
N LYS A 27 -4.05 6.57 -48.55
CA LYS A 27 -4.37 7.90 -47.97
C LYS A 27 -3.93 7.97 -46.50
N GLU A 28 -2.64 8.12 -46.26
CA GLU A 28 -2.02 8.11 -44.94
C GLU A 28 -0.79 9.01 -44.84
N SER A 29 -0.35 9.26 -43.60
CA SER A 29 0.97 9.82 -43.33
C SER A 29 2.07 8.80 -43.59
N TYR A 30 3.04 9.19 -44.41
CA TYR A 30 4.25 8.42 -44.72
C TYR A 30 5.36 8.79 -43.75
N TYR A 31 5.96 7.79 -43.11
CA TYR A 31 7.01 8.02 -42.10
C TYR A 31 8.42 7.74 -42.63
N PHE A 32 8.55 6.80 -43.57
CA PHE A 32 9.83 6.40 -44.14
C PHE A 32 9.63 5.78 -45.52
N VAL A 33 10.58 6.05 -46.42
CA VAL A 33 10.72 5.42 -47.72
C VAL A 33 12.19 5.04 -47.90
N GLY A 34 12.46 3.78 -48.20
CA GLY A 34 13.83 3.29 -48.38
C GLY A 34 13.92 2.21 -49.44
N GLN A 35 14.88 2.36 -50.35
CA GLN A 35 15.13 1.39 -51.41
C GLN A 35 16.22 0.41 -50.99
N ARG A 36 15.96 -0.88 -51.21
CA ARG A 36 16.91 -1.99 -51.07
C ARG A 36 17.84 -2.07 -52.27
N SER A 37 18.96 -2.78 -52.12
CA SER A 37 19.92 -2.95 -53.22
C SER A 37 19.37 -3.72 -54.42
N ASP A 38 18.32 -4.52 -54.22
CA ASP A 38 17.62 -5.30 -55.26
C ASP A 38 16.47 -4.52 -55.92
N GLY A 39 16.33 -3.22 -55.61
CA GLY A 39 15.35 -2.33 -56.22
C GLY A 39 14.01 -2.27 -55.52
N ILE A 40 13.73 -3.16 -54.56
CA ILE A 40 12.49 -3.16 -53.78
C ILE A 40 12.45 -1.95 -52.84
N ILE A 41 11.31 -1.29 -52.76
CA ILE A 41 11.11 -0.09 -51.95
C ILE A 41 10.19 -0.40 -50.77
N TRP A 42 10.70 -0.16 -49.57
CA TRP A 42 9.92 -0.18 -48.34
C TRP A 42 9.28 1.17 -48.08
N VAL A 43 7.99 1.17 -47.74
CA VAL A 43 7.24 2.36 -47.35
C VAL A 43 6.50 2.09 -46.06
N THR A 44 6.74 2.89 -45.02
CA THR A 44 6.03 2.76 -43.74
C THR A 44 4.97 3.83 -43.61
N THR A 45 3.75 3.45 -43.23
CA THR A 45 2.64 4.37 -42.94
C THR A 45 1.98 4.03 -41.61
N GLY A 46 1.04 4.88 -41.14
CA GLY A 46 0.26 4.60 -39.93
C GLY A 46 -0.58 3.32 -39.97
N LYS A 47 -0.83 2.76 -41.16
CA LYS A 47 -1.61 1.52 -41.32
C LYS A 47 -0.75 0.26 -41.37
N GLY A 48 0.53 0.38 -41.74
CA GLY A 48 1.37 -0.79 -41.92
C GLY A 48 2.65 -0.52 -42.71
N LEU A 49 3.33 -1.63 -43.03
CA LEU A 49 4.49 -1.65 -43.88
C LEU A 49 4.09 -2.11 -45.28
N HIS A 50 4.49 -1.35 -46.29
CA HIS A 50 4.18 -1.58 -47.70
C HIS A 50 5.46 -1.82 -48.49
N CYS A 51 5.33 -2.59 -49.56
CA CYS A 51 6.42 -2.97 -50.44
C CYS A 51 6.05 -2.60 -51.88
N LEU A 52 6.99 -1.98 -52.58
CA LEU A 52 6.87 -1.61 -54.00
C LEU A 52 8.07 -2.13 -54.79
N ASP A 53 7.90 -2.28 -56.10
CA ASP A 53 9.02 -2.55 -57.01
C ASP A 53 9.81 -1.27 -57.36
N SER A 54 10.85 -1.41 -58.17
CA SER A 54 11.68 -0.29 -58.62
C SER A 54 10.96 0.70 -59.54
N ASN A 55 9.84 0.29 -60.14
CA ASN A 55 8.98 1.13 -60.97
C ASN A 55 7.84 1.77 -60.15
N LEU A 56 7.86 1.59 -58.83
CA LEU A 56 6.86 2.07 -57.88
C LEU A 56 5.50 1.39 -58.04
N HIS A 57 5.48 0.18 -58.59
CA HIS A 57 4.29 -0.65 -58.57
C HIS A 57 4.04 -1.21 -57.17
N TYR A 58 2.82 -1.09 -56.67
CA TYR A 58 2.43 -1.67 -55.38
C TYR A 58 2.47 -3.20 -55.41
N LEU A 59 3.24 -3.82 -54.50
CA LEU A 59 3.36 -5.28 -54.42
C LEU A 59 2.48 -5.87 -53.33
N GLN A 60 2.61 -5.39 -52.09
CA GLN A 60 1.91 -5.95 -50.92
C GLN A 60 2.02 -5.05 -49.69
N THR A 61 1.26 -5.41 -48.65
CA THR A 61 1.30 -4.78 -47.33
C THR A 61 1.22 -5.80 -46.21
N VAL A 62 1.72 -5.43 -45.04
CA VAL A 62 1.49 -6.14 -43.79
C VAL A 62 1.08 -5.15 -42.70
N ALA A 63 0.05 -5.51 -41.95
CA ALA A 63 -0.33 -4.76 -40.76
C ALA A 63 0.71 -4.97 -39.67
N LEU A 64 1.08 -3.90 -38.96
CA LEU A 64 1.96 -3.99 -37.81
C LEU A 64 1.21 -4.69 -36.66
N PRO A 65 1.82 -5.68 -35.98
CA PRO A 65 1.16 -6.54 -34.99
C PRO A 65 0.96 -5.89 -33.62
N PHE A 66 1.34 -4.62 -33.46
CA PHE A 66 1.40 -3.93 -32.18
C PHE A 66 0.39 -2.75 -32.12
N VAL A 67 0.04 -2.35 -30.90
CA VAL A 67 -1.10 -1.44 -30.64
C VAL A 67 -0.82 -0.05 -31.21
N ASN A 68 0.39 0.47 -30.98
CA ASN A 68 0.79 1.76 -31.52
C ASN A 68 1.57 1.59 -32.82
N LYS A 69 0.86 1.73 -33.96
CA LYS A 69 1.41 1.57 -35.31
C LYS A 69 2.33 2.71 -35.77
N PHE A 70 2.62 3.68 -34.89
CA PHE A 70 3.52 4.77 -35.21
C PHE A 70 4.97 4.28 -35.29
N ILE A 71 5.56 4.40 -36.48
CA ILE A 71 6.98 4.12 -36.71
C ILE A 71 7.73 5.44 -36.57
N THR A 72 8.61 5.50 -35.58
CA THR A 72 9.42 6.69 -35.27
C THR A 72 10.66 6.77 -36.15
N SER A 73 11.23 5.61 -36.49
CA SER A 73 12.39 5.53 -37.35
C SER A 73 12.46 4.20 -38.10
N ALA A 74 13.02 4.25 -39.31
CA ALA A 74 13.34 3.05 -40.06
C ALA A 74 14.61 3.26 -40.90
N PHE A 75 15.25 2.15 -41.25
CA PHE A 75 16.51 2.10 -41.98
C PHE A 75 16.59 0.80 -42.77
N VAL A 76 17.02 0.87 -44.04
CA VAL A 76 17.29 -0.33 -44.85
C VAL A 76 18.69 -0.82 -44.55
N MET A 77 18.79 -2.01 -43.97
CA MET A 77 20.03 -2.68 -43.62
C MET A 77 20.77 -3.18 -44.87
N ARG A 78 22.06 -3.48 -44.71
CA ARG A 78 22.92 -3.97 -45.81
C ARG A 78 22.49 -5.32 -46.37
N ASP A 79 21.81 -6.12 -45.57
CA ASP A 79 21.24 -7.40 -45.96
C ASP A 79 19.81 -7.28 -46.54
N ASN A 80 19.42 -6.06 -46.92
CA ASN A 80 18.11 -5.71 -47.49
C ASN A 80 16.90 -5.86 -46.55
N ARG A 81 17.11 -6.17 -45.27
CA ARG A 81 16.05 -6.10 -44.26
C ARG A 81 15.77 -4.64 -43.91
N LEU A 82 14.51 -4.35 -43.60
CA LEU A 82 14.14 -3.09 -42.99
C LEU A 82 14.28 -3.23 -41.48
N LEU A 83 15.12 -2.43 -40.84
CA LEU A 83 15.11 -2.22 -39.40
C LEU A 83 14.20 -1.04 -39.09
N PHE A 84 13.30 -1.17 -38.12
CA PHE A 84 12.44 -0.07 -37.73
C PHE A 84 12.12 -0.08 -36.23
N ALA A 85 11.84 1.10 -35.69
CA ALA A 85 11.42 1.33 -34.33
C ALA A 85 9.96 1.76 -34.29
N SER A 86 9.25 1.26 -33.29
CA SER A 86 7.93 1.73 -32.87
C SER A 86 7.94 2.03 -31.38
N ALA A 87 6.82 2.54 -30.85
CA ALA A 87 6.66 2.73 -29.40
C ALA A 87 6.81 1.42 -28.60
N ASP A 88 6.57 0.27 -29.23
CA ASP A 88 6.59 -1.04 -28.60
C ASP A 88 7.95 -1.76 -28.71
N GLY A 89 8.93 -1.16 -29.41
CA GLY A 89 10.31 -1.63 -29.48
C GLY A 89 10.92 -1.62 -30.88
N MET A 90 11.90 -2.50 -31.10
CA MET A 90 12.67 -2.58 -32.35
C MET A 90 12.34 -3.87 -33.12
N TYR A 91 12.12 -3.75 -34.42
CA TYR A 91 11.65 -4.82 -35.29
C TYR A 91 12.41 -4.84 -36.61
N THR A 92 12.33 -5.98 -37.29
CA THR A 92 12.81 -6.15 -38.66
C THR A 92 11.70 -6.64 -39.57
N ALA A 93 11.76 -6.21 -40.84
CA ALA A 93 10.97 -6.77 -41.91
C ALA A 93 11.86 -7.31 -43.03
N ALA A 94 11.49 -8.47 -43.56
CA ALA A 94 12.16 -9.11 -44.69
C ALA A 94 11.13 -9.75 -45.61
N LEU A 95 11.53 -10.08 -46.85
CA LEU A 95 10.72 -10.93 -47.72
C LEU A 95 11.20 -12.38 -47.58
N ASN A 96 10.25 -13.32 -47.47
CA ASN A 96 10.56 -14.75 -47.53
C ASN A 96 10.75 -15.22 -48.98
N ALA A 97 11.02 -16.52 -49.18
CA ALA A 97 11.16 -17.12 -50.51
C ALA A 97 9.91 -16.98 -51.41
N ASP A 98 8.73 -16.85 -50.81
CA ASP A 98 7.45 -16.64 -51.51
C ASP A 98 7.11 -15.15 -51.70
N ASN A 99 8.08 -14.25 -51.50
CA ASN A 99 7.90 -12.81 -51.52
C ASN A 99 6.81 -12.30 -50.56
N LYS A 100 6.63 -12.91 -49.38
CA LYS A 100 5.76 -12.39 -48.31
C LYS A 100 6.56 -11.64 -47.27
N ILE A 101 6.00 -10.55 -46.75
CA ILE A 101 6.61 -9.79 -45.66
C ILE A 101 6.58 -10.60 -44.36
N LEU A 102 7.76 -10.85 -43.79
CA LEU A 102 7.94 -11.40 -42.46
C LEU A 102 8.37 -10.30 -41.50
N LEU A 103 7.62 -10.14 -40.42
CA LEU A 103 7.94 -9.22 -39.32
C LEU A 103 8.50 -10.02 -38.15
N ASN A 104 9.67 -9.60 -37.65
CA ASN A 104 10.30 -10.21 -36.49
C ASN A 104 10.70 -9.13 -35.48
N LYS A 105 10.49 -9.39 -34.19
CA LYS A 105 11.05 -8.55 -33.14
C LYS A 105 12.56 -8.70 -33.14
N PHE A 106 13.29 -7.59 -33.17
CA PHE A 106 14.74 -7.60 -33.27
C PHE A 106 15.41 -7.96 -31.94
N THR A 107 14.89 -7.39 -30.84
CA THR A 107 15.31 -7.69 -29.47
C THR A 107 14.26 -7.20 -28.48
N ASN A 108 14.23 -7.78 -27.27
CA ASN A 108 13.40 -7.32 -26.15
C ASN A 108 14.06 -6.19 -25.34
N LEU A 109 15.34 -5.88 -25.60
CA LEU A 109 16.10 -4.89 -24.83
C LEU A 109 15.57 -3.46 -24.97
N PHE A 110 14.92 -3.16 -26.08
CA PHE A 110 14.34 -1.85 -26.37
C PHE A 110 12.84 -1.78 -26.09
N ASP A 111 12.31 -2.78 -25.38
CA ASP A 111 10.91 -2.76 -24.94
C ASP A 111 10.70 -1.55 -24.04
N LYS A 112 9.65 -0.77 -24.31
CA LYS A 112 9.32 0.47 -23.59
C LYS A 112 10.35 1.61 -23.78
N ILE A 113 11.29 1.49 -24.72
CA ILE A 113 12.21 2.57 -25.09
C ILE A 113 11.76 3.19 -26.40
N SER A 114 11.38 4.46 -26.34
CA SER A 114 11.04 5.26 -27.52
C SER A 114 12.32 5.65 -28.27
N LEU A 115 12.61 4.94 -29.37
CA LEU A 115 13.76 5.22 -30.24
C LEU A 115 13.36 6.21 -31.33
N GLN A 116 14.22 7.19 -31.61
CA GLN A 116 13.94 8.30 -32.52
C GLN A 116 14.70 8.20 -33.83
N SER A 117 15.89 7.59 -33.83
CA SER A 117 16.66 7.33 -35.05
C SER A 117 17.40 6.02 -34.94
N LEU A 118 17.55 5.33 -36.06
CA LEU A 118 18.26 4.05 -36.16
C LEU A 118 19.34 4.12 -37.23
N TYR A 119 20.51 3.57 -36.92
CA TYR A 119 21.61 3.43 -37.85
C TYR A 119 22.37 2.12 -37.59
N GLN A 120 22.77 1.42 -38.65
CA GLN A 120 23.66 0.26 -38.55
C GLN A 120 25.03 0.60 -39.15
N ASP A 121 26.09 0.40 -38.36
CA ASP A 121 27.46 0.61 -38.81
C ASP A 121 28.00 -0.54 -39.68
N THR A 122 29.25 -0.41 -40.15
CA THR A 122 29.85 -1.44 -41.00
C THR A 122 30.12 -2.78 -40.31
N LYS A 123 30.19 -2.79 -38.98
CA LYS A 123 30.45 -3.97 -38.15
C LYS A 123 29.15 -4.64 -37.69
N GLY A 124 27.99 -4.08 -38.06
CA GLY A 124 26.68 -4.59 -37.69
C GLY A 124 26.16 -4.08 -36.35
N VAL A 125 26.88 -3.15 -35.69
CA VAL A 125 26.44 -2.51 -34.46
C VAL A 125 25.35 -1.50 -34.78
N ILE A 126 24.31 -1.51 -33.96
CA ILE A 126 23.17 -0.60 -34.06
C ILE A 126 23.39 0.60 -33.16
N TRP A 127 23.31 1.78 -33.75
CA TRP A 127 23.28 3.07 -33.06
C TRP A 127 21.85 3.59 -33.12
N ALA A 128 21.27 3.86 -31.95
CA ALA A 128 19.89 4.29 -31.84
C ALA A 128 19.77 5.48 -30.91
N SER A 129 19.22 6.61 -31.39
CA SER A 129 18.90 7.73 -30.51
C SER A 129 17.54 7.53 -29.85
N SER A 130 17.35 8.11 -28.67
CA SER A 130 16.12 8.02 -27.88
C SER A 130 15.87 9.32 -27.13
N GLU A 131 14.80 9.40 -26.35
CA GLU A 131 14.59 10.54 -25.45
C GLU A 131 15.69 10.69 -24.38
N ASN A 132 16.35 9.60 -24.01
CA ASN A 132 17.29 9.54 -22.88
C ASN A 132 18.77 9.54 -23.30
N GLY A 133 19.07 9.66 -24.59
CA GLY A 133 20.42 9.63 -25.11
C GLY A 133 20.58 8.71 -26.32
N ILE A 134 21.83 8.32 -26.60
CA ILE A 134 22.23 7.48 -27.73
C ILE A 134 22.60 6.09 -27.22
N TYR A 135 21.93 5.07 -27.71
CA TYR A 135 22.26 3.68 -27.48
C TYR A 135 23.23 3.16 -28.53
N ARG A 136 24.20 2.37 -28.09
CA ARG A 136 25.01 1.50 -28.92
C ARG A 136 24.70 0.06 -28.54
N TYR A 137 24.20 -0.71 -29.49
CA TYR A 137 23.83 -2.11 -29.30
C TYR A 137 24.56 -2.99 -30.29
N ASP A 138 25.31 -3.97 -29.78
CA ASP A 138 25.98 -4.98 -30.58
C ASP A 138 25.14 -6.27 -30.58
N PRO A 139 24.47 -6.62 -31.69
CA PRO A 139 23.63 -7.81 -31.76
C PRO A 139 24.42 -9.12 -31.62
N SER A 140 25.72 -9.14 -31.91
CA SER A 140 26.54 -10.35 -31.85
C SER A 140 26.88 -10.76 -30.43
N THR A 141 27.05 -9.77 -29.54
CA THR A 141 27.39 -9.99 -28.12
C THR A 141 26.22 -9.69 -27.18
N SER A 142 25.10 -9.16 -27.71
CA SER A 142 23.97 -8.61 -26.96
C SER A 142 24.36 -7.50 -25.97
N LYS A 143 25.54 -6.89 -26.14
CA LYS A 143 26.00 -5.78 -25.28
C LYS A 143 25.31 -4.49 -25.69
N ILE A 144 24.85 -3.74 -24.69
CA ILE A 144 24.19 -2.46 -24.85
C ILE A 144 24.81 -1.40 -23.93
N ASN A 145 25.10 -0.25 -24.51
CA ASN A 145 25.58 0.94 -23.80
C ASN A 145 24.65 2.10 -24.08
N LEU A 146 24.46 2.95 -23.09
CA LEU A 146 23.76 4.22 -23.22
C LEU A 146 24.79 5.34 -23.02
N PHE A 147 24.75 6.32 -23.89
CA PHE A 147 25.43 7.60 -23.72
C PHE A 147 24.37 8.66 -23.47
N ASP A 148 24.43 9.32 -22.31
CA ASP A 148 23.45 10.34 -21.93
C ASP A 148 24.11 11.71 -21.71
N TYR A 149 23.37 12.65 -21.12
CA TYR A 149 23.89 14.00 -20.86
C TYR A 149 25.20 13.98 -20.07
N ALA A 150 25.39 13.01 -19.18
CA ALA A 150 26.61 12.89 -18.41
C ALA A 150 27.81 12.50 -19.31
N ASP A 151 27.57 11.87 -20.46
CA ASP A 151 28.57 11.51 -21.47
C ASP A 151 28.70 12.57 -22.59
N ASN A 152 28.31 13.82 -22.32
CA ASN A 152 28.31 14.95 -23.27
C ASN A 152 27.34 14.82 -24.46
N VAL A 153 26.26 14.03 -24.30
CA VAL A 153 25.15 14.07 -25.25
C VAL A 153 24.38 15.38 -25.11
N GLN A 154 23.88 15.94 -26.21
CA GLN A 154 23.30 17.29 -26.29
C GLN A 154 22.17 17.58 -25.27
N GLY A 155 21.54 16.54 -24.74
CA GLY A 155 20.38 16.63 -23.85
C GLY A 155 19.38 15.51 -24.11
N TYR A 156 18.20 15.70 -23.52
CA TYR A 156 17.05 14.81 -23.68
C TYR A 156 16.25 15.21 -24.91
N GLY A 157 15.74 14.23 -25.65
CA GLY A 157 14.90 14.44 -26.84
C GLY A 157 15.71 14.58 -28.14
N PHE A 158 15.82 13.46 -28.85
CA PHE A 158 16.28 13.44 -30.24
C PHE A 158 15.11 13.56 -31.21
N ASN A 159 15.36 14.14 -32.38
CA ASN A 159 14.33 14.27 -33.41
C ASN A 159 14.21 12.96 -34.22
N GLY A 160 12.98 12.62 -34.60
CA GLY A 160 12.67 11.46 -35.42
C GLY A 160 13.44 11.46 -36.74
N ASN A 161 14.04 10.33 -37.12
CA ASN A 161 14.83 10.13 -38.35
C ASN A 161 15.89 11.21 -38.63
N SER A 162 16.38 11.91 -37.60
CA SER A 162 17.30 13.03 -37.75
C SER A 162 18.75 12.57 -37.54
N TRP A 163 19.24 11.78 -38.48
CA TRP A 163 20.62 11.33 -38.53
C TRP A 163 21.23 11.51 -39.91
N PHE A 164 22.54 11.66 -39.97
CA PHE A 164 23.28 11.77 -41.23
C PHE A 164 24.65 11.13 -41.08
N ARG A 165 25.14 10.45 -42.11
CA ARG A 165 26.52 9.97 -42.16
C ARG A 165 27.24 10.63 -43.33
N ASN A 166 28.35 11.31 -43.05
CA ASN A 166 29.15 11.95 -44.10
C ASN A 166 30.10 10.95 -44.79
N SER A 167 30.80 11.41 -45.83
CA SER A 167 31.78 10.62 -46.58
C SER A 167 32.98 10.17 -45.75
N ASP A 168 33.34 10.93 -44.71
CA ASP A 168 34.44 10.61 -43.79
C ASP A 168 34.05 9.54 -42.76
N GLY A 169 32.79 9.09 -42.80
CA GLY A 169 32.26 8.07 -41.92
C GLY A 169 31.79 8.59 -40.56
N ILE A 170 31.73 9.90 -40.36
CA ILE A 170 31.19 10.54 -39.15
C ILE A 170 29.67 10.43 -39.20
N LEU A 171 29.09 9.89 -38.12
CA LEU A 171 27.66 9.79 -37.90
C LEU A 171 27.20 10.95 -37.02
N PHE A 172 26.15 11.63 -37.44
CA PHE A 172 25.50 12.74 -36.77
C PHE A 172 24.12 12.32 -36.29
N PHE A 173 23.76 12.68 -35.07
CA PHE A 173 22.40 12.59 -34.53
C PHE A 173 21.95 13.97 -34.06
N CYS A 174 20.80 14.42 -34.52
CA CYS A 174 20.24 15.73 -34.20
C CYS A 174 19.05 15.63 -33.26
N GLY A 175 18.87 16.66 -32.43
CA GLY A 175 17.87 16.70 -31.38
C GLY A 175 17.49 18.14 -31.06
N VAL A 176 16.78 18.32 -29.95
CA VAL A 176 16.20 19.63 -29.58
C VAL A 176 17.25 20.67 -29.20
N ASN A 177 18.43 20.24 -28.73
CA ASN A 177 19.50 21.10 -28.21
C ASN A 177 20.76 21.09 -29.11
N GLY A 178 20.61 20.71 -30.38
CA GLY A 178 21.70 20.69 -31.36
C GLY A 178 21.97 19.30 -31.93
N MET A 179 23.25 18.95 -32.06
CA MET A 179 23.69 17.70 -32.68
C MET A 179 24.86 17.08 -31.93
N ASN A 180 24.90 15.75 -31.91
CA ASN A 180 26.06 14.97 -31.53
C ASN A 180 26.65 14.30 -32.75
N TYR A 181 27.96 14.12 -32.77
CA TYR A 181 28.65 13.39 -33.83
C TYR A 181 29.68 12.42 -33.25
N LEU A 182 29.88 11.30 -33.93
CA LEU A 182 30.83 10.26 -33.53
C LEU A 182 31.28 9.46 -34.76
N GLN A 183 32.37 8.73 -34.65
CA GLN A 183 32.82 7.79 -35.69
C GLN A 183 32.51 6.35 -35.22
N PRO A 184 31.44 5.71 -35.74
CA PRO A 184 30.92 4.45 -35.20
C PRO A 184 31.95 3.32 -35.16
N GLU A 185 32.73 3.18 -36.23
CA GLU A 185 33.62 2.05 -36.42
C GLU A 185 34.87 2.07 -35.54
N THR A 186 35.34 3.26 -35.15
CA THR A 186 36.52 3.46 -34.31
C THR A 186 36.16 3.71 -32.85
N PHE A 187 34.87 3.89 -32.55
CA PHE A 187 34.40 4.14 -31.20
C PHE A 187 34.68 2.94 -30.28
N THR A 188 35.51 3.18 -29.26
CA THR A 188 35.83 2.18 -28.24
C THR A 188 34.94 2.43 -27.03
N VAL A 189 34.19 1.41 -26.63
CA VAL A 189 33.36 1.48 -25.43
C VAL A 189 34.26 1.32 -24.20
N PRO A 190 34.15 2.20 -23.19
CA PRO A 190 34.82 1.98 -21.91
C PRO A 190 34.40 0.64 -21.29
N ASP A 191 35.31 -0.01 -20.57
CA ASP A 191 34.90 -1.15 -19.76
C ASP A 191 34.06 -0.63 -18.57
N GLU A 192 32.76 -0.93 -18.62
CA GLU A 192 31.78 -0.44 -17.66
C GLU A 192 31.41 -1.58 -16.70
N SER A 193 32.23 -1.78 -15.67
CA SER A 193 31.88 -2.61 -14.51
C SER A 193 31.09 -1.80 -13.50
N LEU A 194 30.04 -2.38 -12.94
CA LEU A 194 29.16 -1.76 -11.96
C LEU A 194 28.96 -2.72 -10.79
N ASP A 195 29.51 -2.36 -9.63
CA ASP A 195 29.14 -2.99 -8.36
C ASP A 195 28.27 -2.05 -7.54
N LEU A 196 27.31 -2.60 -6.80
CA LEU A 196 26.39 -1.85 -5.95
C LEU A 196 26.47 -2.36 -4.51
N TYR A 197 26.63 -1.44 -3.56
CA TYR A 197 26.69 -1.72 -2.14
C TYR A 197 25.70 -0.85 -1.39
N ILE A 198 25.09 -1.40 -0.35
CA ILE A 198 24.36 -0.58 0.61
C ILE A 198 25.38 -0.07 1.62
N ARG A 199 25.46 1.27 1.77
CA ARG A 199 26.55 1.94 2.47
C ARG A 199 26.22 2.18 3.93
N GLN A 200 25.02 2.67 4.20
CA GLN A 200 24.57 2.97 5.55
C GLN A 200 23.05 2.93 5.66
N ALA A 201 22.57 2.54 6.84
CA ALA A 201 21.20 2.74 7.26
C ALA A 201 21.18 3.65 8.49
N LYS A 202 20.38 4.72 8.44
CA LYS A 202 20.14 5.66 9.55
C LYS A 202 18.70 5.53 10.02
N ILE A 203 18.52 5.55 11.33
CA ILE A 203 17.21 5.39 11.98
C ILE A 203 16.94 6.62 12.85
N GLY A 204 15.74 7.20 12.74
CA GLY A 204 15.30 8.34 13.54
C GLY A 204 15.69 9.71 12.99
N ASN A 205 15.39 10.77 13.75
CA ASN A 205 15.42 12.17 13.28
C ASN A 205 16.60 13.03 13.80
N GLY A 206 17.66 12.45 14.38
CA GLY A 206 18.77 13.29 14.88
C GLY A 206 19.99 12.54 15.39
N ASP A 207 19.81 11.45 16.16
CA ASP A 207 20.91 10.72 16.79
C ASP A 207 21.13 9.38 16.08
N SER A 208 21.72 9.47 14.89
CA SER A 208 21.83 8.36 13.94
C SER A 208 22.83 7.30 14.40
N THR A 209 22.35 6.15 14.88
CA THR A 209 23.19 4.93 14.87
C THR A 209 23.38 4.52 13.41
N VAL A 210 24.62 4.60 12.94
CA VAL A 210 25.01 4.11 11.61
C VAL A 210 25.17 2.60 11.73
N TYR A 211 24.27 1.85 11.10
CA TYR A 211 24.40 0.40 11.04
C TYR A 211 25.23 0.04 9.81
N VAL A 212 26.43 -0.50 10.07
CA VAL A 212 27.29 -1.12 9.06
C VAL A 212 27.05 -2.63 9.18
N PHE A 213 26.36 -3.15 8.18
CA PHE A 213 25.92 -4.52 7.94
C PHE A 213 26.67 -5.62 8.71
N ASN A 214 26.01 -6.11 9.77
CA ASN A 214 26.08 -7.48 10.28
C ASN A 214 24.80 -7.73 11.11
N ASP A 215 23.89 -8.54 10.56
CA ASP A 215 22.66 -9.07 11.15
C ASP A 215 21.37 -8.20 11.21
N ASN A 216 20.25 -8.92 11.20
CA ASN A 216 18.86 -8.44 11.12
C ASN A 216 18.59 -7.24 12.03
N LEU A 217 18.48 -6.06 11.42
CA LEU A 217 18.27 -4.82 12.16
C LEU A 217 16.85 -4.78 12.71
N SER A 218 16.73 -4.68 14.03
CA SER A 218 15.44 -4.56 14.70
C SER A 218 15.19 -3.10 15.09
N ILE A 219 14.18 -2.50 14.47
CA ILE A 219 13.83 -1.08 14.60
C ILE A 219 12.64 -0.95 15.56
N ASN A 220 12.73 -0.03 16.52
CA ASN A 220 11.64 0.24 17.44
C ASN A 220 10.53 1.05 16.75
N TYR A 221 9.26 0.78 17.09
CA TYR A 221 8.09 1.46 16.50
C TYR A 221 8.15 3.01 16.57
N HIS A 222 8.78 3.57 17.61
CA HIS A 222 8.90 5.02 17.79
C HIS A 222 9.92 5.67 16.85
N GLN A 223 10.82 4.89 16.27
CA GLN A 223 11.79 5.35 15.28
C GLN A 223 11.14 5.34 13.90
N ARG A 224 10.42 6.42 13.59
CA ARG A 224 9.49 6.49 12.45
C ARG A 224 10.11 6.64 11.07
N THR A 225 11.43 6.88 11.00
CA THR A 225 12.13 7.17 9.75
C THR A 225 13.32 6.23 9.61
N LEU A 226 13.40 5.54 8.47
CA LEU A 226 14.54 4.75 8.04
C LEU A 226 15.08 5.36 6.74
N GLU A 227 16.34 5.72 6.75
CA GLU A 227 17.07 6.20 5.58
C GLU A 227 18.14 5.19 5.20
N VAL A 228 18.10 4.71 3.97
CA VAL A 228 19.11 3.79 3.46
C VAL A 228 19.82 4.44 2.30
N GLU A 229 21.12 4.59 2.44
CA GLU A 229 21.99 5.10 1.40
C GLU A 229 22.81 3.95 0.80
N PHE A 230 22.91 3.97 -0.51
CA PHE A 230 23.67 3.00 -1.29
C PHE A 230 24.69 3.73 -2.17
N ALA A 231 25.69 2.99 -2.63
CA ALA A 231 26.77 3.50 -3.43
C ALA A 231 27.14 2.47 -4.50
N SER A 232 27.31 2.95 -5.72
CA SER A 232 27.87 2.15 -6.80
C SER A 232 29.35 2.46 -6.99
N ALA A 233 30.15 1.43 -7.23
CA ALA A 233 31.57 1.55 -7.56
C ALA A 233 31.75 1.85 -9.06
N TYR A 234 31.26 3.01 -9.51
CA TYR A 234 31.43 3.50 -10.88
C TYR A 234 32.00 4.93 -10.85
N PHE A 235 33.33 5.01 -10.98
CA PHE A 235 34.07 6.26 -10.79
C PHE A 235 34.17 7.13 -12.05
N ASN A 236 34.00 6.54 -13.24
CA ASN A 236 34.12 7.28 -14.49
C ASN A 236 33.10 8.42 -14.58
N ASN A 237 31.85 8.14 -14.19
CA ASN A 237 30.78 9.12 -14.25
C ASN A 237 29.60 8.77 -13.32
N GLN A 238 29.67 9.19 -12.06
CA GLN A 238 28.65 8.84 -11.07
C GLN A 238 27.25 9.38 -11.43
N ALA A 239 27.15 10.49 -12.16
CA ALA A 239 25.88 11.08 -12.58
C ALA A 239 25.11 10.22 -13.61
N LYS A 240 25.79 9.27 -14.27
CA LYS A 240 25.20 8.32 -15.22
C LYS A 240 24.43 7.20 -14.53
N VAL A 241 24.82 6.85 -13.30
CA VAL A 241 24.22 5.72 -12.59
C VAL A 241 22.74 6.01 -12.32
N ARG A 242 21.90 5.02 -12.61
CA ARG A 242 20.49 5.03 -12.26
C ARG A 242 20.21 3.96 -11.22
N TYR A 243 19.38 4.28 -10.24
CA TYR A 243 19.03 3.39 -9.15
C TYR A 243 17.54 3.11 -9.14
N ARG A 244 17.18 1.91 -8.71
CA ARG A 244 15.81 1.56 -8.37
C ARG A 244 15.80 0.69 -7.13
N TYR A 245 14.69 0.72 -6.41
CA TYR A 245 14.53 -0.11 -5.21
C TYR A 245 13.19 -0.83 -5.22
N GLN A 246 13.12 -1.88 -4.43
CA GLN A 246 11.88 -2.57 -4.10
C GLN A 246 11.89 -2.91 -2.61
N LEU A 247 10.82 -2.53 -1.91
CA LEU A 247 10.60 -2.95 -0.53
C LEU A 247 9.67 -4.17 -0.50
N VAL A 248 10.26 -5.36 -0.39
CA VAL A 248 9.48 -6.61 -0.32
C VAL A 248 8.63 -6.61 0.95
N GLY A 249 7.32 -6.84 0.77
CA GLY A 249 6.30 -6.73 1.83
C GLY A 249 5.44 -5.46 1.75
N VAL A 250 5.83 -4.48 0.90
CA VAL A 250 5.04 -3.27 0.63
C VAL A 250 4.86 -3.07 -0.88
N ASP A 251 5.95 -3.20 -1.64
CA ASP A 251 6.01 -2.85 -3.06
C ASP A 251 5.94 -4.09 -3.96
N ASN A 252 5.00 -4.06 -4.92
CA ASN A 252 4.87 -5.10 -5.94
C ASN A 252 5.79 -4.87 -7.15
N GLU A 253 6.19 -3.63 -7.41
CA GLU A 253 7.00 -3.22 -8.55
C GLU A 253 8.23 -2.42 -8.10
N TRP A 254 9.26 -2.40 -8.95
CA TRP A 254 10.45 -1.60 -8.73
C TRP A 254 10.15 -0.10 -8.89
N LYS A 255 10.67 0.72 -7.97
CA LYS A 255 10.55 2.18 -8.01
C LYS A 255 11.87 2.82 -8.44
N ASP A 256 11.81 3.63 -9.49
CA ASP A 256 12.97 4.37 -10.03
C ASP A 256 13.32 5.56 -9.12
N LEU A 257 14.61 5.71 -8.80
CA LEU A 257 15.17 6.81 -8.00
C LEU A 257 16.01 7.77 -8.85
N ALA A 258 16.02 7.60 -10.17
CA ALA A 258 16.92 8.28 -11.08
C ALA A 258 18.37 8.18 -10.59
N ASN A 259 19.07 9.29 -10.40
CA ASN A 259 20.44 9.33 -9.87
C ASN A 259 20.52 9.47 -8.35
N ASN A 260 19.39 9.43 -7.63
CA ASN A 260 19.39 9.57 -6.17
C ASN A 260 19.81 8.24 -5.52
N ASN A 261 20.81 8.31 -4.65
CA ASN A 261 21.39 7.16 -3.97
C ASN A 261 20.87 6.94 -2.54
N LEU A 262 19.77 7.62 -2.18
CA LEU A 262 19.14 7.59 -0.86
C LEU A 262 17.65 7.29 -1.00
N VAL A 263 17.17 6.31 -0.23
CA VAL A 263 15.74 6.06 -0.05
C VAL A 263 15.35 6.33 1.40
N ARG A 264 14.24 7.06 1.59
CA ARG A 264 13.68 7.38 2.89
C ARG A 264 12.31 6.72 3.03
N PHE A 265 12.16 5.89 4.05
CA PHE A 265 10.89 5.29 4.45
C PHE A 265 10.37 5.96 5.71
N THR A 266 9.11 6.38 5.69
CA THR A 266 8.42 6.97 6.83
C THR A 266 7.18 6.15 7.18
N SER A 267 6.97 5.89 8.47
CA SER A 267 5.73 5.28 8.97
C SER A 267 5.43 3.88 8.42
N LEU A 268 6.47 3.04 8.26
CA LEU A 268 6.28 1.64 7.90
C LEU A 268 5.55 0.88 9.03
N PRO A 269 4.55 0.03 8.70
CA PRO A 269 3.88 -0.82 9.68
C PRO A 269 4.84 -1.78 10.40
N PRO A 270 4.45 -2.34 11.57
CA PRO A 270 5.19 -3.44 12.17
C PRO A 270 5.24 -4.66 11.25
N GLY A 271 6.41 -5.26 11.08
CA GLY A 271 6.61 -6.36 10.15
C GLY A 271 8.08 -6.57 9.77
N LYS A 272 8.32 -7.61 8.97
CA LYS A 272 9.63 -7.93 8.41
C LYS A 272 9.70 -7.45 6.97
N TYR A 273 10.80 -6.81 6.62
CA TYR A 273 11.00 -6.19 5.32
C TYR A 273 12.36 -6.57 4.74
N VAL A 274 12.41 -6.65 3.41
CA VAL A 274 13.65 -6.81 2.65
C VAL A 274 13.73 -5.67 1.65
N LEU A 275 14.70 -4.79 1.82
CA LEU A 275 15.00 -3.75 0.84
C LEU A 275 15.99 -4.31 -0.18
N LYS A 276 15.52 -4.38 -1.42
CA LYS A 276 16.34 -4.70 -2.59
C LYS A 276 16.65 -3.42 -3.35
N VAL A 277 17.89 -3.28 -3.81
CA VAL A 277 18.33 -2.14 -4.59
C VAL A 277 19.07 -2.64 -5.82
N GLN A 278 18.81 -2.00 -6.96
CA GLN A 278 19.49 -2.26 -8.22
C GLN A 278 20.04 -0.96 -8.80
N ALA A 279 21.12 -1.09 -9.57
CA ALA A 279 21.72 0.01 -10.31
C ALA A 279 21.89 -0.35 -11.79
N SER A 280 21.90 0.65 -12.66
CA SER A 280 22.11 0.49 -14.09
C SER A 280 22.84 1.68 -14.69
N LEU A 281 23.70 1.41 -15.68
CA LEU A 281 24.36 2.44 -16.51
C LEU A 281 23.62 2.70 -17.83
N ASN A 282 22.75 1.77 -18.24
CA ASN A 282 22.09 1.80 -19.55
C ASN A 282 20.56 1.68 -19.47
N ARG A 283 20.00 1.63 -18.26
CA ARG A 283 18.56 1.48 -17.93
C ARG A 283 17.92 0.17 -18.39
N VAL A 284 18.69 -0.71 -19.03
CA VAL A 284 18.24 -2.00 -19.55
C VAL A 284 18.77 -3.13 -18.68
N ASN A 285 20.09 -3.17 -18.47
CA ASN A 285 20.76 -4.15 -17.63
C ASN A 285 20.85 -3.59 -16.21
N TRP A 286 20.24 -4.28 -15.26
CA TRP A 286 20.22 -3.90 -13.85
C TRP A 286 21.07 -4.87 -13.04
N VAL A 287 21.93 -4.33 -12.18
CA VAL A 287 22.80 -5.08 -11.27
C VAL A 287 22.27 -4.95 -9.86
N ASP A 288 22.05 -6.09 -9.19
CA ASP A 288 21.66 -6.15 -7.80
C ASP A 288 22.77 -5.68 -6.86
N ALA A 289 22.38 -5.10 -5.73
CA ALA A 289 23.30 -4.86 -4.63
C ALA A 289 23.93 -6.19 -4.17
N LYS A 290 25.19 -6.17 -3.72
CA LYS A 290 25.88 -7.38 -3.23
C LYS A 290 25.18 -8.02 -2.02
N GLN A 291 24.36 -7.25 -1.30
CA GLN A 291 23.61 -7.72 -0.15
C GLN A 291 22.24 -7.02 -0.09
N ASP A 292 21.20 -7.80 0.19
CA ASP A 292 19.87 -7.29 0.53
C ASP A 292 19.84 -6.76 1.97
N PHE A 293 19.11 -5.67 2.21
CA PHE A 293 18.98 -5.12 3.56
C PHE A 293 17.71 -5.62 4.24
N ASN A 294 17.90 -6.54 5.19
CA ASN A 294 16.84 -7.14 6.00
C ASN A 294 16.66 -6.35 7.30
N PHE A 295 15.42 -5.96 7.59
CA PHE A 295 15.07 -5.29 8.84
C PHE A 295 13.66 -5.64 9.32
N GLU A 296 13.42 -5.50 10.62
CA GLU A 296 12.13 -5.77 11.26
C GLU A 296 11.70 -4.56 12.10
N ILE A 297 10.45 -4.13 11.91
CA ILE A 297 9.84 -3.10 12.73
C ILE A 297 9.02 -3.78 13.83
N ARG A 298 9.45 -3.59 15.08
CA ARG A 298 8.79 -4.21 16.24
C ARG A 298 7.39 -3.63 16.43
N PRO A 299 6.38 -4.46 16.76
CA PRO A 299 5.08 -3.95 17.15
C PRO A 299 5.19 -3.16 18.46
N PRO A 300 4.40 -2.09 18.63
CA PRO A 300 4.34 -1.39 19.90
C PRO A 300 3.72 -2.26 21.00
N PHE A 301 4.03 -1.96 22.26
CA PHE A 301 3.61 -2.81 23.39
C PHE A 301 2.09 -3.01 23.46
N TRP A 302 1.28 -2.02 23.06
CA TRP A 302 -0.19 -2.14 23.06
C TRP A 302 -0.76 -3.09 22.00
N MET A 303 0.03 -3.48 21.00
CA MET A 303 -0.34 -4.48 19.99
C MET A 303 0.13 -5.90 20.35
N THR A 304 0.77 -6.08 21.51
CA THR A 304 1.26 -7.40 21.94
C THR A 304 0.17 -8.20 22.65
N TRP A 305 0.21 -9.53 22.51
CA TRP A 305 -0.80 -10.43 23.06
C TRP A 305 -1.02 -10.27 24.56
N TRP A 306 0.06 -10.12 25.35
CA TRP A 306 -0.08 -9.97 26.81
C TRP A 306 -0.81 -8.68 27.20
N PHE A 307 -0.58 -7.58 26.47
CA PHE A 307 -1.24 -6.30 26.74
C PHE A 307 -2.72 -6.38 26.36
N ILE A 308 -3.03 -7.00 25.21
CA ILE A 308 -4.41 -7.27 24.79
C ILE A 308 -5.11 -8.14 25.85
N SER A 309 -4.47 -9.20 26.34
CA SER A 309 -5.00 -10.05 27.40
C SER A 309 -5.25 -9.27 28.70
N LEU A 310 -4.33 -8.37 29.08
CA LEU A 310 -4.49 -7.51 30.25
C LEU A 310 -5.67 -6.54 30.10
N CYS A 311 -5.84 -5.93 28.92
CA CYS A 311 -7.00 -5.08 28.62
C CYS A 311 -8.32 -5.87 28.67
N CYS A 312 -8.35 -7.08 28.12
CA CYS A 312 -9.52 -7.96 28.21
C CYS A 312 -9.83 -8.32 29.68
N LEU A 313 -8.81 -8.64 30.48
CA LEU A 313 -8.98 -8.95 31.90
C LEU A 313 -9.52 -7.75 32.70
N LEU A 314 -9.00 -6.54 32.45
CA LEU A 314 -9.50 -5.31 33.05
C LEU A 314 -10.95 -5.04 32.65
N LEU A 315 -11.32 -5.27 31.38
CA LEU A 315 -12.69 -5.12 30.90
C LEU A 315 -13.64 -6.10 31.61
N ILE A 316 -13.25 -7.37 31.73
CA ILE A 316 -14.02 -8.40 32.44
C ILE A 316 -14.19 -8.03 33.91
N THR A 317 -13.14 -7.53 34.55
CA THR A 317 -13.15 -7.12 35.96
C THR A 317 -14.06 -5.91 36.17
N ALA A 318 -14.03 -4.93 35.26
CA ALA A 318 -14.92 -3.77 35.30
C ALA A 318 -16.39 -4.17 35.13
N ILE A 319 -16.69 -5.05 34.17
CA ILE A 319 -18.04 -5.60 33.98
C ILE A 319 -18.49 -6.33 35.24
N TRP A 320 -17.62 -7.18 35.81
CA TRP A 320 -17.89 -7.90 37.04
C TRP A 320 -18.17 -6.97 38.23
N LEU A 321 -17.38 -5.91 38.41
CA LEU A 321 -17.59 -4.90 39.46
C LEU A 321 -18.91 -4.14 39.28
N VAL A 322 -19.26 -3.78 38.04
CA VAL A 322 -20.55 -3.13 37.73
C VAL A 322 -21.71 -4.07 38.07
N VAL A 323 -21.64 -5.33 37.65
CA VAL A 323 -22.68 -6.33 37.96
C VAL A 323 -22.79 -6.55 39.47
N ARG A 324 -21.66 -6.70 40.17
CA ARG A 324 -21.62 -6.86 41.63
C ARG A 324 -22.27 -5.66 42.35
N ASN A 325 -21.93 -4.44 41.95
CA ASN A 325 -22.50 -3.23 42.55
C ASN A 325 -23.98 -3.08 42.24
N ARG A 326 -24.43 -3.50 41.04
CA ARG A 326 -25.86 -3.53 40.69
C ARG A 326 -26.62 -4.54 41.55
N ASN A 327 -26.09 -5.74 41.73
CA ASN A 327 -26.71 -6.77 42.57
C ASN A 327 -26.80 -6.32 44.03
N LYS A 328 -25.74 -5.72 44.59
CA LYS A 328 -25.79 -5.18 45.96
C LYS A 328 -26.85 -4.09 46.14
N LYS A 329 -26.98 -3.17 45.18
CA LYS A 329 -28.04 -2.14 45.20
C LYS A 329 -29.44 -2.74 45.02
N LEU A 330 -29.57 -3.86 44.32
CA LEU A 330 -30.86 -4.56 44.20
C LEU A 330 -31.23 -5.22 45.53
N GLU A 331 -30.27 -5.81 46.23
CA GLU A 331 -30.46 -6.37 47.57
C GLU A 331 -30.86 -5.28 48.59
N GLU A 332 -30.11 -4.16 48.65
CA GLU A 332 -30.43 -3.05 49.56
C GLU A 332 -31.84 -2.48 49.31
N LYS A 333 -32.26 -2.36 48.04
CA LYS A 333 -33.62 -1.94 47.69
C LYS A 333 -34.69 -2.96 48.08
N GLN A 334 -34.36 -4.26 48.01
CA GLN A 334 -35.29 -5.31 48.40
C GLN A 334 -35.55 -5.25 49.91
N GLU A 335 -34.51 -5.08 50.72
CA GLU A 335 -34.63 -4.92 52.17
C GLU A 335 -35.44 -3.66 52.56
N GLU A 336 -35.25 -2.55 51.84
CA GLU A 336 -36.03 -1.33 52.04
C GLU A 336 -37.52 -1.55 51.75
N LEU A 337 -37.85 -2.19 50.62
CA LEU A 337 -39.23 -2.53 50.25
C LEU A 337 -39.90 -3.47 51.26
N ASP A 338 -39.16 -4.47 51.75
CA ASP A 338 -39.66 -5.41 52.76
C ASP A 338 -39.97 -4.69 54.09
N THR A 339 -39.12 -3.71 54.45
CA THR A 339 -39.32 -2.86 55.65
C THR A 339 -40.53 -1.93 55.49
N GLU A 340 -40.69 -1.28 54.34
CA GLU A 340 -41.86 -0.43 54.05
C GLU A 340 -43.17 -1.23 54.06
N GLN A 341 -43.17 -2.44 53.48
CA GLN A 341 -44.34 -3.32 53.51
C GLN A 341 -44.71 -3.71 54.94
N ALA A 342 -43.73 -4.01 55.79
CA ALA A 342 -43.98 -4.29 57.20
C ALA A 342 -44.61 -3.09 57.92
N ILE A 343 -44.05 -1.88 57.76
CA ILE A 343 -44.56 -0.65 58.39
C ILE A 343 -45.99 -0.32 57.92
N ASN A 344 -46.24 -0.31 56.61
CA ASN A 344 -47.56 -0.01 56.06
C ASN A 344 -48.62 -1.03 56.52
N TYR A 345 -48.23 -2.30 56.63
CA TYR A 345 -49.10 -3.33 57.17
C TYR A 345 -49.49 -3.06 58.63
N PHE A 346 -48.51 -2.79 59.50
CA PHE A 346 -48.79 -2.44 60.90
C PHE A 346 -49.67 -1.18 61.02
N ALA A 347 -49.41 -0.16 60.21
CA ALA A 347 -50.24 1.04 60.18
C ALA A 347 -51.70 0.71 59.79
N SER A 348 -51.93 -0.13 58.76
CA SER A 348 -53.28 -0.52 58.34
C SER A 348 -54.04 -1.34 59.40
N SER A 349 -53.36 -2.24 60.11
CA SER A 349 -53.93 -3.07 61.18
C SER A 349 -54.43 -2.24 62.37
N ILE A 350 -53.70 -1.16 62.72
CA ILE A 350 -54.10 -0.23 63.78
C ILE A 350 -55.37 0.55 63.41
N TYR A 351 -55.55 0.90 62.13
CA TYR A 351 -56.71 1.68 61.67
C TYR A 351 -58.03 0.89 61.68
N GLU A 352 -58.01 -0.44 61.54
CA GLU A 352 -59.23 -1.25 61.44
C GLU A 352 -59.88 -1.58 62.80
N THR A 353 -59.24 -1.26 63.93
CA THR A 353 -59.69 -1.70 65.26
C THR A 353 -60.04 -0.54 66.19
N ASN A 354 -61.31 -0.48 66.63
CA ASN A 354 -61.85 0.63 67.44
C ASN A 354 -61.63 0.50 68.96
N SER A 355 -60.78 -0.42 69.42
CA SER A 355 -60.50 -0.62 70.85
C SER A 355 -59.02 -0.87 71.08
N VAL A 356 -58.46 -0.18 72.08
CA VAL A 356 -57.06 -0.35 72.51
C VAL A 356 -56.73 -1.82 72.78
N LYS A 357 -57.67 -2.59 73.36
CA LYS A 357 -57.47 -4.03 73.59
C LYS A 357 -57.32 -4.79 72.27
N ALA A 358 -58.15 -4.49 71.27
CA ALA A 358 -58.10 -5.16 69.96
C ALA A 358 -56.78 -4.88 69.22
N ILE A 359 -56.32 -3.63 69.26
CA ILE A 359 -55.03 -3.22 68.69
C ILE A 359 -53.88 -4.02 69.32
N LEU A 360 -53.83 -4.09 70.65
CA LEU A 360 -52.74 -4.78 71.35
C LEU A 360 -52.69 -6.29 71.05
N TRP A 361 -53.86 -6.93 70.93
CA TRP A 361 -53.92 -8.35 70.57
C TRP A 361 -53.55 -8.60 69.11
N ASP A 362 -53.88 -7.70 68.19
CA ASP A 362 -53.51 -7.84 66.78
C ASP A 362 -52.01 -7.61 66.56
N VAL A 363 -51.41 -6.63 67.24
CA VAL A 363 -49.95 -6.40 67.24
C VAL A 363 -49.22 -7.66 67.71
N VAL A 364 -49.61 -8.21 68.86
CA VAL A 364 -49.01 -9.43 69.42
C VAL A 364 -49.16 -10.61 68.45
N LYS A 365 -50.32 -10.78 67.81
CA LYS A 365 -50.56 -11.84 66.81
C LYS A 365 -49.63 -11.69 65.60
N ASN A 366 -49.46 -10.48 65.11
CA ASN A 366 -48.64 -10.20 63.93
C ASN A 366 -47.14 -10.36 64.24
N CYS A 367 -46.70 -10.02 65.45
CA CYS A 367 -45.34 -10.30 65.93
C CYS A 367 -45.01 -11.81 65.93
N ILE A 368 -45.93 -12.67 66.37
CA ILE A 368 -45.72 -14.13 66.36
C ILE A 368 -45.87 -14.70 64.94
N GLY A 369 -46.96 -14.35 64.25
CA GLY A 369 -47.34 -15.00 63.00
C GLY A 369 -46.57 -14.55 61.76
N ARG A 370 -46.10 -13.30 61.71
CA ARG A 370 -45.40 -12.73 60.54
C ARG A 370 -43.96 -12.35 60.79
N LEU A 371 -43.64 -11.82 61.98
CA LEU A 371 -42.25 -11.52 62.36
C LEU A 371 -41.54 -12.75 62.96
N HIS A 372 -42.24 -13.87 63.10
CA HIS A 372 -41.72 -15.14 63.60
C HIS A 372 -41.07 -15.05 64.99
N PHE A 373 -41.56 -14.17 65.87
CA PHE A 373 -41.13 -14.15 67.27
C PHE A 373 -41.68 -15.36 68.03
N GLU A 374 -40.93 -15.86 69.00
CA GLU A 374 -41.31 -17.04 69.79
C GLU A 374 -42.44 -16.73 70.79
N ASP A 375 -42.31 -15.64 71.55
CA ASP A 375 -43.29 -15.13 72.51
C ASP A 375 -43.36 -13.59 72.40
N CYS A 376 -44.56 -13.02 72.52
CA CYS A 376 -44.78 -11.58 72.49
C CYS A 376 -45.78 -11.17 73.58
N VAL A 377 -45.36 -10.25 74.45
CA VAL A 377 -46.16 -9.76 75.58
C VAL A 377 -46.10 -8.23 75.60
N ILE A 378 -47.27 -7.59 75.63
CA ILE A 378 -47.38 -6.14 75.76
C ILE A 378 -47.91 -5.79 77.14
N TYR A 379 -47.16 -4.92 77.83
CA TYR A 379 -47.53 -4.28 79.07
C TYR A 379 -47.91 -2.82 78.81
N LEU A 380 -48.95 -2.34 79.47
CA LEU A 380 -49.24 -0.90 79.54
C LEU A 380 -48.96 -0.38 80.93
N VAL A 381 -48.43 0.84 81.02
CA VAL A 381 -48.19 1.53 82.29
C VAL A 381 -49.52 1.93 82.92
N ASP A 382 -49.71 1.55 84.18
CA ASP A 382 -50.75 2.09 85.06
C ASP A 382 -50.09 3.09 86.01
N HIS A 383 -50.30 4.38 85.73
CA HIS A 383 -49.65 5.48 86.46
C HIS A 383 -50.17 5.64 87.89
N ASP A 384 -51.41 5.24 88.16
CA ASP A 384 -52.03 5.39 89.49
C ASP A 384 -51.45 4.38 90.47
N LYS A 385 -51.25 3.14 90.00
CA LYS A 385 -50.66 2.05 90.79
C LYS A 385 -49.14 1.99 90.72
N LYS A 386 -48.51 2.75 89.80
CA LYS A 386 -47.08 2.67 89.45
C LYS A 386 -46.60 1.24 89.10
N VAL A 387 -47.40 0.53 88.30
CA VAL A 387 -47.08 -0.83 87.80
C VAL A 387 -47.29 -0.94 86.30
N LEU A 388 -46.55 -1.84 85.65
CA LEU A 388 -46.79 -2.31 84.29
C LEU A 388 -47.80 -3.44 84.34
N VAL A 389 -48.96 -3.26 83.71
CA VAL A 389 -50.04 -4.25 83.67
C VAL A 389 -50.00 -4.98 82.33
N GLN A 390 -49.96 -6.30 82.36
CA GLN A 390 -50.04 -7.13 81.16
C GLN A 390 -51.39 -6.93 80.44
N ARG A 391 -51.37 -6.55 79.15
CA ARG A 391 -52.58 -6.22 78.37
C ARG A 391 -52.82 -7.09 77.15
N ALA A 392 -51.76 -7.64 76.55
CA ALA A 392 -51.85 -8.67 75.52
C ALA A 392 -50.65 -9.62 75.61
N ALA A 393 -50.85 -10.91 75.36
CA ALA A 393 -49.79 -11.90 75.40
C ALA A 393 -50.14 -13.11 74.52
N LEU A 394 -49.29 -13.43 73.56
CA LEU A 394 -49.42 -14.60 72.70
C LEU A 394 -48.06 -15.25 72.55
N GLY A 395 -48.05 -16.56 72.62
CA GLY A 395 -46.83 -17.34 72.63
C GLY A 395 -47.11 -18.77 73.01
N VAL A 396 -46.06 -19.56 73.16
CA VAL A 396 -46.17 -21.01 73.40
C VAL A 396 -46.89 -21.30 74.73
N LYS A 397 -46.76 -20.40 75.72
CA LYS A 397 -47.33 -20.52 77.07
C LYS A 397 -48.75 -19.95 77.23
N SER A 398 -49.23 -19.15 76.27
CA SER A 398 -50.56 -18.51 76.29
C SER A 398 -51.24 -18.67 74.94
N GLN A 399 -52.04 -19.73 74.79
CA GLN A 399 -52.68 -20.09 73.52
C GLN A 399 -54.10 -19.51 73.37
N THR A 400 -54.65 -18.87 74.40
CA THR A 400 -56.01 -18.33 74.38
C THR A 400 -56.00 -16.87 73.92
N PHE A 401 -56.60 -16.60 72.75
CA PHE A 401 -56.68 -15.25 72.18
C PHE A 401 -57.69 -14.39 72.96
N PHE A 402 -57.39 -13.11 73.20
CA PHE A 402 -58.21 -12.11 73.91
C PHE A 402 -58.44 -12.28 75.42
N GLU A 403 -57.87 -13.29 76.06
CA GLU A 403 -58.06 -13.57 77.48
C GLU A 403 -56.70 -13.66 78.21
N ILE A 404 -56.54 -12.89 79.29
CA ILE A 404 -55.38 -12.98 80.19
C ILE A 404 -55.89 -13.51 81.52
N LYS A 405 -55.47 -14.71 81.89
CA LYS A 405 -55.77 -15.30 83.20
C LYS A 405 -54.68 -14.92 84.18
N ASN A 406 -55.04 -14.21 85.25
CA ASN A 406 -54.12 -13.64 86.25
C ASN A 406 -53.07 -12.71 85.65
N PRO A 407 -53.43 -11.45 85.30
CA PRO A 407 -52.48 -10.52 84.70
C PRO A 407 -51.31 -10.26 85.64
N ILE A 408 -50.10 -10.34 85.10
CA ILE A 408 -48.89 -10.00 85.85
C ILE A 408 -48.79 -8.48 85.92
N GLU A 409 -48.73 -7.95 87.15
CA GLU A 409 -48.40 -6.54 87.43
C GLU A 409 -46.94 -6.47 87.88
N ILE A 410 -46.14 -5.62 87.24
CA ILE A 410 -44.70 -5.49 87.53
C ILE A 410 -44.44 -4.07 88.04
N PRO A 411 -43.85 -3.89 89.23
CA PRO A 411 -43.51 -2.55 89.74
C PRO A 411 -42.62 -1.78 88.78
N ILE A 412 -42.90 -0.49 88.57
CA ILE A 412 -42.05 0.35 87.74
C ILE A 412 -40.66 0.44 88.40
N GLY A 413 -39.62 -0.03 87.70
CA GLY A 413 -38.24 -0.08 88.18
C GLY A 413 -37.75 -1.49 88.54
N GLU A 414 -38.64 -2.48 88.63
CA GLU A 414 -38.31 -3.91 88.70
C GLU A 414 -38.63 -4.55 87.33
N GLY A 415 -37.74 -5.42 86.82
CA GLY A 415 -37.76 -5.78 85.40
C GLY A 415 -37.82 -7.29 85.10
N ILE A 416 -38.27 -7.59 83.88
CA ILE A 416 -38.07 -8.88 83.21
C ILE A 416 -36.74 -8.81 82.45
N SER A 417 -35.93 -9.86 82.51
CA SER A 417 -34.72 -10.01 81.68
C SER A 417 -35.10 -10.34 80.24
N GLY A 418 -34.88 -9.41 79.30
CA GLY A 418 -35.10 -9.62 77.88
C GLY A 418 -34.89 -8.36 77.03
N SER A 419 -35.08 -8.47 75.71
CA SER A 419 -35.04 -7.34 74.79
C SER A 419 -36.39 -6.62 74.80
N VAL A 420 -36.40 -5.32 75.10
CA VAL A 420 -37.61 -4.48 75.08
C VAL A 420 -37.60 -3.68 73.78
N ALA A 421 -38.62 -3.86 72.94
CA ALA A 421 -38.93 -2.92 71.88
C ALA A 421 -39.57 -1.69 72.54
N GLN A 422 -38.89 -0.54 72.48
CA GLN A 422 -39.35 0.72 73.07
C GLN A 422 -40.08 1.57 72.04
#